data_AF-B0D7H2-F1
#
_entry.id   AF-B0D7H2-F1
#
_cell.length_a   1.000
_cell.length_b   1.000
_cell.length_c   1.000
_cell.angle_alpha   90.00
_cell.angle_beta   90.00
_cell.angle_gamma   90.00
#
_symmetry.space_group_name_H-M   'P 1'
#
loop_
_entity.id
_entity.type
_entity.pdbx_description
1 polymer ?
#
loop_
_entity_poly.entity_id
_entity_poly.type
_entity_poly.pdbx_seq_one_letter_code
_entity_poly.pdbx_strand_id
1 'polypeptide(L)'
;MFGQPFYNNPYQSAGYRYAPAQRAYPQTDPEWLRALADQRTRRRQWLPDEDDDSEEEWEYNQLRPQERLYLDARKRQEALERKEREERLARERALQELQAARRNQVLEEHTTRQGLKREGSTHSQRSNVQPTSRTTSPSPPPRTEYTERHHEAASRIQHQYRIHKSLRSIHDLESQFQTLKKNFVFPSSIDLHSSSHPDGVLTVPIEQSSSGTQNDVSSESDGDSDVRLAYTARNHALHAYTDSMDKLLMKLDGVESWGDANVRKRRRDIVKTIEKEASSVERKWMNAWKLYTNNRKE
;
A
#
# COMPACT_ATOMS: atom_id res chain seq x y z
N MET A 1 -6.06 -52.97 -35.17
CA MET A 1 -6.69 -51.80 -35.83
C MET A 1 -7.74 -51.24 -34.88
N PHE A 2 -7.38 -50.26 -34.06
CA PHE A 2 -8.33 -49.59 -33.16
C PHE A 2 -8.41 -48.13 -33.59
N GLY A 3 -9.59 -47.75 -34.09
CA GLY A 3 -9.89 -46.40 -34.57
C GLY A 3 -10.02 -45.44 -33.41
N GLN A 4 -9.36 -44.28 -33.52
CA GLN A 4 -9.52 -43.20 -32.56
C GLN A 4 -10.77 -42.38 -32.86
N PRO A 5 -11.56 -41.99 -31.83
CA PRO A 5 -12.69 -41.10 -32.01
C PRO A 5 -12.21 -39.65 -32.17
N PHE A 6 -12.57 -39.04 -33.31
CA PHE A 6 -12.40 -37.61 -33.55
C PHE A 6 -13.34 -36.83 -32.64
N TYR A 7 -12.80 -36.13 -31.64
CA TYR A 7 -13.53 -35.10 -30.92
C TYR A 7 -13.64 -33.86 -31.79
N ASN A 8 -14.80 -33.69 -32.43
CA ASN A 8 -15.20 -32.44 -33.04
C ASN A 8 -15.33 -31.38 -31.94
N ASN A 9 -14.47 -30.37 -31.97
CA ASN A 9 -14.52 -29.20 -31.09
C ASN A 9 -15.48 -28.17 -31.71
N PRO A 10 -16.69 -27.94 -31.16
CA PRO A 10 -17.69 -27.04 -31.75
C PRO A 10 -17.37 -25.55 -31.55
N TYR A 11 -16.20 -25.19 -30.99
CA TYR A 11 -15.76 -23.81 -30.81
C TYR A 11 -14.96 -23.27 -32.01
N GLN A 12 -15.29 -23.68 -33.23
CA GLN A 12 -14.85 -22.94 -34.42
C GLN A 12 -15.65 -21.65 -34.56
N SER A 13 -15.15 -20.62 -33.87
CA SER A 13 -14.99 -19.26 -34.38
C SER A 13 -16.17 -18.74 -35.22
N ALA A 14 -17.26 -18.39 -34.54
CA ALA A 14 -18.13 -17.33 -35.02
C ALA A 14 -17.29 -16.04 -35.08
N GLY A 15 -16.88 -15.65 -36.28
CA GLY A 15 -16.17 -14.41 -36.55
C GLY A 15 -17.05 -13.22 -36.19
N TYR A 16 -16.99 -12.78 -34.93
CA TYR A 16 -17.49 -11.49 -34.50
C TYR A 16 -16.64 -10.42 -35.18
N ARG A 17 -17.06 -10.02 -36.39
CA ARG A 17 -16.68 -8.73 -36.96
C ARG A 17 -17.22 -7.69 -36.00
N TYR A 18 -16.34 -7.15 -35.15
CA TYR A 18 -16.58 -5.92 -34.42
C TYR A 18 -16.86 -4.83 -35.46
N ALA A 19 -18.13 -4.59 -35.74
CA ALA A 19 -18.54 -3.33 -36.34
C ALA A 19 -18.20 -2.26 -35.30
N PRO A 20 -17.30 -1.31 -35.60
CA PRO A 20 -17.04 -0.21 -34.69
C PRO A 20 -18.35 0.54 -34.53
N ALA A 21 -19.00 0.37 -33.38
CA ALA A 21 -20.11 1.22 -33.00
C ALA A 21 -19.55 2.64 -33.01
N GLN A 22 -19.89 3.41 -34.04
CA GLN A 22 -19.72 4.85 -34.02
C GLN A 22 -20.63 5.36 -32.91
N ARG A 23 -20.12 5.35 -31.67
CA ARG A 23 -20.66 6.14 -30.59
C ARG A 23 -20.55 7.57 -31.08
N ALA A 24 -21.67 8.06 -31.62
CA ALA A 24 -21.90 9.48 -31.71
C ALA A 24 -21.67 10.02 -30.30
N TYR A 25 -20.52 10.66 -30.09
CA TYR A 25 -20.26 11.38 -28.87
C TYR A 25 -21.39 12.40 -28.75
N PRO A 26 -22.25 12.33 -27.71
CA PRO A 26 -23.28 13.34 -27.52
C PRO A 26 -22.56 14.68 -27.54
N GLN A 27 -23.04 15.55 -28.42
CA GLN A 27 -22.53 16.89 -28.65
C GLN A 27 -22.28 17.54 -27.29
N THR A 28 -21.01 17.84 -27.03
CA THR A 28 -20.45 18.19 -25.71
C THR A 28 -21.24 19.32 -25.07
N ASP A 29 -22.15 18.97 -24.17
CA ASP A 29 -22.80 19.94 -23.31
C ASP A 29 -21.72 20.55 -22.40
N PRO A 30 -21.48 21.87 -22.45
CA PRO A 30 -20.47 22.52 -21.62
C PRO A 30 -20.75 22.33 -20.12
N GLU A 31 -22.00 22.09 -19.71
CA GLU A 31 -22.31 21.75 -18.33
C GLU A 31 -21.82 20.36 -17.94
N TRP A 32 -21.89 19.39 -18.84
CA TRP A 32 -21.38 18.04 -18.58
C TRP A 32 -19.86 18.06 -18.40
N LEU A 33 -19.13 18.87 -19.19
CA LEU A 33 -17.69 19.06 -19.01
C LEU A 33 -17.35 19.74 -17.68
N ARG A 34 -18.15 20.72 -17.23
CA ARG A 34 -18.00 21.33 -15.89
C ARG A 34 -18.30 20.34 -14.77
N ALA A 35 -19.35 19.55 -14.90
CA ALA A 35 -19.70 18.52 -13.92
C ALA A 35 -18.61 17.44 -13.83
N LEU A 36 -18.04 17.04 -14.97
CA LEU A 36 -16.91 16.10 -15.01
C LEU A 36 -15.64 16.70 -14.41
N ALA A 37 -15.38 17.99 -14.64
CA ALA A 37 -14.27 18.72 -14.01
C ALA A 37 -14.47 18.81 -12.49
N ASP A 38 -15.65 19.20 -12.01
CA ASP A 38 -15.97 19.24 -10.58
C ASP A 38 -15.87 17.85 -9.94
N GLN A 39 -16.32 16.81 -10.62
CA GLN A 39 -16.19 15.43 -10.16
C GLN A 39 -14.71 15.03 -10.04
N ARG A 40 -13.87 15.39 -11.02
CA ARG A 40 -12.41 15.17 -10.96
C ARG A 40 -11.76 15.96 -9.82
N THR A 41 -12.16 17.20 -9.62
CA THR A 41 -11.60 18.06 -8.55
C THR A 41 -11.99 17.55 -7.16
N ARG A 42 -13.25 17.11 -6.97
CA ARG A 42 -13.68 16.44 -5.74
C ARG A 42 -12.93 15.13 -5.54
N ARG A 43 -12.76 14.34 -6.60
CA ARG A 43 -12.01 13.08 -6.52
C ARG A 43 -10.55 13.31 -6.14
N ARG A 44 -9.89 14.35 -6.65
CA ARG A 44 -8.53 14.79 -6.25
C ARG A 44 -8.42 15.28 -4.82
N GLN A 45 -9.51 15.75 -4.22
CA GLN A 45 -9.51 16.18 -2.83
C GLN A 45 -9.56 15.00 -1.85
N TRP A 46 -9.99 13.81 -2.30
CA TRP A 46 -10.15 12.60 -1.48
C TRP A 46 -9.24 11.43 -1.89
N LEU A 47 -8.71 11.43 -3.11
CA LEU A 47 -7.55 10.66 -3.54
C LEU A 47 -6.41 11.67 -3.71
N PRO A 48 -5.43 11.75 -2.80
CA PRO A 48 -4.11 12.27 -3.16
C PRO A 48 -3.71 11.52 -4.43
N ASP A 49 -3.19 12.22 -5.44
CA ASP A 49 -2.73 11.60 -6.68
C ASP A 49 -1.94 10.33 -6.30
N GLU A 50 -2.58 9.17 -6.42
CA GLU A 50 -1.87 7.92 -6.40
C GLU A 50 -1.18 7.98 -7.73
N ASP A 51 0.04 8.52 -7.71
CA ASP A 51 0.88 8.56 -8.87
C ASP A 51 0.82 7.16 -9.48
N ASP A 52 0.36 7.11 -10.72
CA ASP A 52 0.42 5.96 -11.62
C ASP A 52 1.90 5.64 -11.98
N ASP A 53 2.80 5.93 -11.04
CA ASP A 53 4.24 5.76 -11.11
C ASP A 53 4.59 4.29 -11.29
N SER A 54 3.69 3.35 -10.97
CA SER A 54 3.99 1.93 -11.21
C SER A 54 4.07 1.56 -12.69
N GLU A 55 3.37 2.28 -13.57
CA GLU A 55 3.45 2.05 -15.02
C GLU A 55 4.60 2.87 -15.63
N GLU A 56 4.78 4.12 -15.18
CA GLU A 56 5.84 5.03 -15.64
C GLU A 56 7.25 4.58 -15.19
N GLU A 57 7.39 3.97 -14.01
CA GLU A 57 8.67 3.43 -13.49
C GLU A 57 9.12 2.17 -14.23
N TRP A 58 8.18 1.38 -14.76
CA TRP A 58 8.49 0.23 -15.61
C TRP A 58 8.98 0.66 -17.01
N GLU A 59 8.38 1.70 -17.59
CA GLU A 59 8.82 2.28 -18.87
C GLU A 59 10.17 3.01 -18.73
N TYR A 60 10.36 3.74 -17.62
CA TYR A 60 11.63 4.41 -17.27
C TYR A 60 12.81 3.43 -17.18
N ASN A 61 12.57 2.20 -16.70
CA ASN A 61 13.60 1.17 -16.57
C ASN A 61 13.93 0.41 -17.87
N GLN A 62 13.17 0.59 -18.94
CA GLN A 62 13.48 0.03 -20.26
C GLN A 62 14.22 1.01 -21.18
N LEU A 63 14.20 2.31 -20.87
CA LEU A 63 14.86 3.36 -21.66
C LEU A 63 16.39 3.31 -21.54
N ARG A 64 17.09 3.73 -22.60
CA ARG A 64 18.56 3.80 -22.64
C ARG A 64 19.06 4.87 -21.65
N PRO A 65 20.30 4.76 -21.11
CA PRO A 65 20.81 5.73 -20.14
C PRO A 65 20.73 7.19 -20.56
N GLN A 66 20.92 7.47 -21.86
CA GLN A 66 20.84 8.83 -22.40
C GLN A 66 19.40 9.38 -22.43
N GLU A 67 18.41 8.54 -22.69
CA GLU A 67 16.99 8.92 -22.71
C GLU A 67 16.48 9.20 -21.29
N ARG A 68 16.94 8.41 -20.31
CA ARG A 68 16.67 8.66 -18.89
C ARG A 68 17.20 10.02 -18.45
N LEU A 69 18.44 10.35 -18.82
CA LEU A 69 19.05 11.64 -18.47
C LEU A 69 18.26 12.83 -19.06
N TYR A 70 17.73 12.67 -20.28
CA TYR A 70 16.91 13.70 -20.93
C TYR A 70 15.55 13.87 -20.23
N LEU A 71 14.88 12.76 -19.88
CA LEU A 71 13.61 12.82 -19.15
C LEU A 71 13.79 13.41 -17.75
N ASP A 72 14.86 13.05 -17.03
CA ASP A 72 15.19 13.65 -15.73
C ASP A 72 15.44 15.15 -15.83
N ALA A 73 16.20 15.58 -16.83
CA ALA A 73 16.44 16.99 -17.09
C ALA A 73 15.13 17.74 -17.36
N ARG A 74 14.23 17.16 -18.16
CA ARG A 74 12.91 17.73 -18.45
C ARG A 74 12.03 17.81 -17.20
N LYS A 75 11.97 16.74 -16.40
CA LYS A 75 11.20 16.70 -15.13
C LYS A 75 11.73 17.72 -14.13
N ARG A 76 13.05 17.91 -14.08
CA ARG A 76 13.70 18.94 -13.25
C ARG A 76 13.37 20.36 -13.70
N GLN A 77 13.35 20.59 -15.02
CA GLN A 77 13.00 21.89 -15.59
C GLN A 77 11.53 22.25 -15.31
N GLU A 78 10.62 21.29 -15.48
CA GLU A 78 9.20 21.45 -15.17
C GLU A 78 8.97 21.69 -13.67
N ALA A 79 9.70 20.99 -12.80
CA ALA A 79 9.63 21.22 -11.36
C ALA A 79 10.10 22.63 -10.96
N LEU A 80 11.15 23.15 -11.60
CA LEU A 80 11.60 24.53 -11.40
C LEU A 80 10.57 25.54 -11.88
N GLU A 81 9.98 25.34 -13.07
CA GLU A 81 8.95 26.22 -13.60
C GLU A 81 7.69 26.21 -12.71
N ARG A 82 7.28 25.04 -12.21
CA ARG A 82 6.17 24.91 -11.27
C ARG A 82 6.44 25.68 -9.97
N LYS A 83 7.65 25.55 -9.43
CA LYS A 83 8.06 26.26 -8.21
C LYS A 83 8.08 27.78 -8.42
N GLU A 84 8.58 28.25 -9.55
CA GLU A 84 8.57 29.67 -9.90
C GLU A 84 7.14 30.21 -10.05
N ARG A 85 6.25 29.43 -10.68
CA ARG A 85 4.83 29.76 -10.82
C ARG A 85 4.13 29.86 -9.47
N GLU A 86 4.40 28.92 -8.56
CA GLU A 86 3.89 28.95 -7.19
C GLU A 86 4.43 30.15 -6.41
N GLU A 87 5.73 30.45 -6.51
CA GLU A 87 6.33 31.61 -5.84
C GLU A 87 5.73 32.92 -6.36
N ARG A 88 5.48 33.02 -7.67
CA ARG A 88 4.83 34.19 -8.28
C ARG A 88 3.42 34.38 -7.74
N LEU A 89 2.63 33.31 -7.65
CA LEU A 89 1.29 33.35 -7.07
C LEU A 89 1.31 33.66 -5.57
N ALA A 90 2.29 33.13 -4.84
CA ALA A 90 2.47 33.42 -3.42
C ALA A 90 2.82 34.90 -3.19
N ARG A 91 3.72 35.47 -4.00
CA ARG A 91 4.06 36.90 -3.97
C ARG A 91 2.85 37.78 -4.29
N GLU A 92 2.06 37.40 -5.29
CA GLU A 92 0.84 38.11 -5.66
C GLU A 92 -0.18 38.07 -4.52
N ARG A 93 -0.42 36.90 -3.92
CA ARG A 93 -1.31 36.75 -2.76
C ARG A 93 -0.83 37.58 -1.56
N ALA A 94 0.48 37.61 -1.29
CA ALA A 94 1.05 38.41 -0.20
C ALA A 94 0.84 39.92 -0.43
N LEU A 95 1.01 40.42 -1.66
CA LEU A 95 0.71 41.81 -2.01
C LEU A 95 -0.78 42.14 -1.83
N GLN A 96 -1.66 41.23 -2.24
CA GLN A 96 -3.10 41.38 -2.07
C GLN A 96 -3.50 41.41 -0.59
N GLU A 97 -2.90 40.55 0.23
CA GLU A 97 -3.12 40.51 1.68
C GLU A 97 -2.63 41.81 2.36
N LEU A 98 -1.46 42.33 1.95
CA LEU A 98 -0.97 43.62 2.44
C LEU A 98 -1.93 44.77 2.11
N GLN A 99 -2.48 44.79 0.89
CA GLN A 99 -3.49 45.78 0.49
C GLN A 99 -4.78 45.64 1.32
N ALA A 100 -5.23 44.42 1.58
CA ALA A 100 -6.41 44.16 2.41
C ALA A 100 -6.19 44.59 3.88
N ALA A 101 -5.03 44.27 4.46
CA ALA A 101 -4.65 44.70 5.80
C ALA A 101 -4.62 46.23 5.92
N ARG A 102 -4.05 46.91 4.92
CA ARG A 102 -4.05 48.38 4.86
C ARG A 102 -5.47 48.94 4.82
N ARG A 103 -6.38 48.31 4.05
CA ARG A 103 -7.79 48.71 3.99
C ARG A 103 -8.51 48.52 5.35
N ASN A 104 -8.23 47.43 6.05
CA ASN A 104 -8.80 47.17 7.37
C ASN A 104 -8.31 48.18 8.42
N GLN A 105 -7.02 48.54 8.39
CA GLN A 105 -6.47 49.55 9.29
C GLN A 105 -7.19 50.90 9.15
N VAL A 106 -7.49 51.34 7.92
CA VAL A 106 -8.26 52.57 7.66
C VAL A 106 -9.69 52.49 8.23
N LEU A 107 -10.32 51.31 8.17
CA LEU A 107 -11.66 51.09 8.76
C LEU A 107 -11.62 51.12 10.30
N GLU A 108 -10.59 50.53 10.91
CA GLU A 108 -10.38 50.59 12.36
C GLU A 108 -10.11 52.01 12.87
N GLU A 109 -9.32 52.80 12.14
CA GLU A 109 -9.09 54.22 12.47
C GLU A 109 -10.41 55.01 12.42
N HIS A 110 -11.28 54.72 11.46
CA HIS A 110 -12.57 55.39 11.31
C HIS A 110 -13.58 55.00 12.41
N THR A 111 -13.60 53.73 12.83
CA THR A 111 -14.46 53.25 13.92
C THR A 111 -13.99 53.76 15.29
N THR A 112 -12.68 53.77 15.55
CA THR A 112 -12.12 54.29 16.80
C THR A 112 -12.41 55.79 16.97
N ARG A 113 -12.35 56.57 15.88
CA ARG A 113 -12.76 57.98 15.89
C ARG A 113 -14.24 58.20 16.21
N GLN A 114 -15.12 57.25 15.90
CA GLN A 114 -16.56 57.35 16.22
C GLN A 114 -16.91 56.78 17.61
N GLY A 115 -16.12 55.86 18.15
CA GLY A 115 -16.39 55.16 19.43
C GLY A 115 -16.13 55.97 20.71
N LEU A 116 -15.27 56.99 20.68
CA LEU A 116 -14.91 57.81 21.85
C LEU A 116 -16.04 58.71 22.40
N LYS A 117 -17.29 58.55 21.95
CA LYS A 117 -18.48 59.28 22.47
C LYS A 117 -19.42 58.45 23.34
N ARG A 118 -19.10 57.18 23.65
CA ARG A 118 -19.95 56.32 24.49
C ARG A 118 -19.14 55.48 25.47
N GLU A 119 -18.55 56.10 26.48
CA GLU A 119 -18.16 55.38 27.70
C GLU A 119 -18.84 56.01 28.92
N GLY A 120 -19.68 55.20 29.56
CA GLY A 120 -20.48 55.58 30.71
C GLY A 120 -21.53 54.53 31.02
N SER A 121 -21.13 53.32 31.41
CA SER A 121 -21.96 52.49 32.31
C SER A 121 -21.16 51.35 32.93
N THR A 122 -20.79 51.58 34.18
CA THR A 122 -20.26 50.62 35.15
C THR A 122 -21.36 49.65 35.59
N HIS A 123 -21.10 48.34 35.69
CA HIS A 123 -21.60 47.60 36.85
C HIS A 123 -20.78 46.36 37.16
N SER A 124 -20.13 46.44 38.33
CA SER A 124 -19.45 45.37 39.02
C SER A 124 -20.41 44.83 40.09
N GLN A 125 -20.69 43.53 40.14
CA GLN A 125 -21.12 42.91 41.39
C GLN A 125 -20.49 41.54 41.59
N ARG A 126 -19.67 41.53 42.65
CA ARG A 126 -18.98 40.42 43.28
C ARG A 126 -19.84 40.00 44.47
N SER A 127 -20.23 38.74 44.57
CA SER A 127 -20.79 38.19 45.80
C SER A 127 -20.24 36.81 46.10
N ASN A 128 -20.04 36.63 47.40
CA ASN A 128 -19.24 35.67 48.12
C ASN A 128 -20.23 34.86 48.99
N VAL A 129 -20.29 33.52 48.88
CA VAL A 129 -21.10 32.70 49.80
C VAL A 129 -20.45 31.33 50.07
N GLN A 130 -20.49 30.99 51.37
CA GLN A 130 -19.91 29.86 52.11
C GLN A 130 -20.56 28.48 51.88
N PRO A 131 -19.94 27.39 52.39
CA PRO A 131 -20.26 26.00 52.03
C PRO A 131 -21.28 25.36 52.98
N THR A 132 -22.36 24.81 52.43
CA THR A 132 -23.28 23.91 53.15
C THR A 132 -23.27 22.53 52.53
N SER A 133 -22.79 21.55 53.29
CA SER A 133 -22.83 20.12 53.00
C SER A 133 -24.27 19.61 52.96
N ARG A 134 -24.84 19.47 51.76
CA ARG A 134 -26.03 18.68 51.49
C ARG A 134 -25.69 17.62 50.46
N THR A 135 -25.88 16.36 50.86
CA THR A 135 -25.87 15.17 50.01
C THR A 135 -27.03 15.26 49.02
N THR A 136 -26.84 16.04 47.96
CA THR A 136 -27.72 16.08 46.79
C THR A 136 -27.28 14.98 45.83
N SER A 137 -28.22 14.11 45.45
CA SER A 137 -28.03 13.17 44.35
C SER A 137 -27.37 13.89 43.18
N PRO A 138 -26.28 13.35 42.61
CA PRO A 138 -25.51 14.03 41.58
C PRO A 138 -26.44 14.33 40.40
N SER A 139 -26.69 15.62 40.17
CA SER A 139 -27.37 16.09 38.97
C SER A 139 -26.66 15.47 37.77
N PRO A 140 -27.39 14.94 36.77
CA PRO A 140 -26.76 14.41 35.57
C PRO A 140 -25.81 15.47 34.99
N PRO A 141 -24.59 15.09 34.62
CA PRO A 141 -23.61 16.04 34.12
C PRO A 141 -24.21 16.80 32.93
N PRO A 142 -23.95 18.12 32.81
CA PRO A 142 -24.46 18.92 31.70
C PRO A 142 -24.07 18.25 30.38
N ARG A 143 -25.05 18.09 29.48
CA ARG A 143 -24.82 17.51 28.15
C ARG A 143 -23.91 18.46 27.38
N THR A 144 -22.68 18.04 27.14
CA THR A 144 -21.76 18.76 26.25
C THR A 144 -22.32 18.71 24.84
N GLU A 145 -22.73 19.85 24.30
CA GLU A 145 -23.12 19.98 22.90
C GLU A 145 -21.87 19.92 22.02
N TYR A 146 -21.73 18.82 21.27
CA TYR A 146 -20.64 18.67 20.31
C TYR A 146 -20.97 19.47 19.04
N THR A 147 -20.15 20.46 18.75
CA THR A 147 -20.25 21.20 17.48
C THR A 147 -19.68 20.36 16.32
N GLU A 148 -20.03 20.71 15.08
CA GLU A 148 -19.53 20.05 13.85
C GLU A 148 -17.99 19.92 13.83
N ARG A 149 -17.26 20.94 14.33
CA ARG A 149 -15.80 20.90 14.46
C ARG A 149 -15.29 19.76 15.35
N HIS A 150 -16.03 19.40 16.39
CA HIS A 150 -15.68 18.27 17.25
C HIS A 150 -15.85 16.94 16.51
N HIS A 151 -16.87 16.82 15.67
CA HIS A 151 -17.07 15.62 14.85
C HIS A 151 -15.98 15.47 13.79
N GLU A 152 -15.58 16.56 13.12
CA GLU A 152 -14.47 16.54 12.18
C GLU A 152 -13.16 16.15 12.88
N ALA A 153 -12.84 16.78 14.02
CA ALA A 153 -11.66 16.46 14.80
C ALA A 153 -11.64 15.00 15.26
N ALA A 154 -12.77 14.48 15.76
CA ALA A 154 -12.91 13.10 16.16
C ALA A 154 -12.66 12.14 14.98
N SER A 155 -13.17 12.47 13.79
CA SER A 155 -12.99 11.67 12.59
C SER A 155 -11.51 11.60 12.17
N ARG A 156 -10.80 12.73 12.23
CA ARG A 156 -9.35 12.81 11.94
C ARG A 156 -8.53 12.01 12.94
N ILE A 157 -8.84 12.13 14.24
CA ILE A 157 -8.16 11.37 15.30
C ILE A 157 -8.39 9.87 15.12
N GLN A 158 -9.63 9.45 14.87
CA GLN A 158 -9.96 8.04 14.63
C GLN A 158 -9.26 7.49 13.40
N HIS A 159 -9.22 8.25 12.31
CA HIS A 159 -8.51 7.89 11.09
C HIS A 159 -7.01 7.70 11.34
N GLN A 160 -6.36 8.67 12.00
CA GLN A 160 -4.95 8.57 12.34
C GLN A 160 -4.64 7.38 13.26
N TYR A 161 -5.52 7.12 14.24
CA TYR A 161 -5.39 5.96 15.12
C TYR A 161 -5.48 4.64 14.34
N ARG A 162 -6.38 4.54 13.36
CA ARG A 162 -6.51 3.36 12.50
C ARG A 162 -5.25 3.13 11.67
N ILE A 163 -4.72 4.17 11.02
CA ILE A 163 -3.45 4.11 10.28
C ILE A 163 -2.31 3.62 11.20
N HIS A 164 -2.17 4.24 12.38
CA HIS A 164 -1.15 3.86 13.35
C HIS A 164 -1.30 2.40 13.79
N LYS A 165 -2.53 1.94 14.05
CA LYS A 165 -2.80 0.54 14.39
C LYS A 165 -2.39 -0.42 13.26
N SER A 166 -2.69 -0.07 12.01
CA SER A 166 -2.27 -0.86 10.84
C SER A 166 -0.75 -0.94 10.72
N LEU A 167 -0.04 0.18 10.85
CA LEU A 167 1.43 0.20 10.83
C LEU A 167 2.03 -0.64 11.95
N ARG A 168 1.48 -0.55 13.17
CA ARG A 168 1.91 -1.38 14.29
C ARG A 168 1.69 -2.87 14.01
N SER A 169 0.53 -3.25 13.48
CA SER A 169 0.26 -4.63 13.10
C SER A 169 1.26 -5.16 12.07
N ILE A 170 1.62 -4.33 11.08
CA ILE A 170 2.63 -4.68 10.06
C ILE A 170 4.00 -4.89 10.71
N HIS A 171 4.41 -4.00 11.62
CA HIS A 171 5.67 -4.15 12.36
C HIS A 171 5.70 -5.42 13.23
N ASP A 172 4.58 -5.75 13.88
CA ASP A 172 4.46 -6.97 14.70
C ASP A 172 4.55 -8.23 13.83
N LEU A 173 3.99 -8.21 12.61
CA LEU A 173 4.11 -9.31 11.63
C LEU A 173 5.53 -9.44 11.07
N GLU A 174 6.20 -8.33 10.79
CA GLU A 174 7.61 -8.32 10.39
C GLU A 174 8.51 -8.91 11.50
N SER A 175 8.26 -8.53 12.76
CA SER A 175 8.99 -9.08 13.91
C SER A 175 8.77 -10.59 14.07
N GLN A 176 7.55 -11.07 13.83
CA GLN A 176 7.23 -12.51 13.79
C GLN A 176 8.00 -13.21 12.68
N PHE A 177 8.02 -12.65 11.47
CA PHE A 177 8.80 -13.18 10.35
C PHE A 177 10.29 -13.28 10.68
N GLN A 178 10.91 -12.23 11.22
CA GLN A 178 12.33 -12.24 11.60
C GLN A 178 12.64 -13.28 12.68
N THR A 179 11.71 -13.47 13.63
CA THR A 179 11.84 -14.48 14.68
C THR A 179 11.78 -15.90 14.10
N LEU A 180 10.81 -16.16 13.21
CA LEU A 180 10.69 -17.45 12.52
C LEU A 180 11.95 -17.74 11.71
N LYS A 181 12.43 -16.76 10.94
CA LYS A 181 13.64 -16.88 10.13
C LYS A 181 14.89 -17.19 10.97
N LYS A 182 15.04 -16.51 12.12
CA LYS A 182 16.17 -16.74 13.03
C LYS A 182 16.14 -18.13 13.67
N ASN A 183 14.94 -18.61 14.01
CA ASN A 183 14.77 -19.89 14.70
C ASN A 183 14.73 -21.09 13.74
N PHE A 184 14.53 -20.84 12.45
CA PHE A 184 14.49 -21.90 11.45
C PHE A 184 15.88 -22.45 11.17
N VAL A 185 16.02 -23.77 11.33
CA VAL A 185 17.21 -24.53 10.98
C VAL A 185 16.84 -25.48 9.85
N PHE A 186 17.54 -25.37 8.72
CA PHE A 186 17.31 -26.24 7.58
C PHE A 186 17.81 -27.66 7.90
N PRO A 187 17.01 -28.72 7.64
CA PRO A 187 17.42 -30.08 7.93
C PRO A 187 18.61 -30.51 7.05
N SER A 188 19.44 -31.42 7.54
CA SER A 188 20.60 -31.95 6.79
C SER A 188 20.22 -32.98 5.72
N SER A 189 18.98 -33.46 5.73
CA SER A 189 18.44 -34.40 4.75
C SER A 189 16.94 -34.18 4.64
N ILE A 190 16.39 -34.34 3.45
CA ILE A 190 14.96 -34.16 3.15
C ILE A 190 14.40 -35.40 2.49
N ASP A 191 13.12 -35.67 2.74
CA ASP A 191 12.39 -36.76 2.11
C ASP A 191 11.54 -36.23 0.95
N LEU A 192 11.64 -36.82 -0.24
CA LEU A 192 10.92 -36.38 -1.44
C LEU A 192 10.04 -37.51 -1.98
N HIS A 193 8.85 -37.15 -2.45
CA HIS A 193 8.03 -37.98 -3.33
C HIS A 193 8.45 -37.69 -4.78
N SER A 194 8.74 -38.74 -5.54
CA SER A 194 9.04 -38.66 -6.96
C SER A 194 8.21 -39.71 -7.69
N SER A 195 7.54 -39.33 -8.78
CA SER A 195 6.75 -40.25 -9.60
C SER A 195 7.60 -41.38 -10.20
N SER A 196 8.92 -41.17 -10.33
CA SER A 196 9.87 -42.17 -10.82
C SER A 196 10.19 -43.29 -9.82
N HIS A 197 9.84 -43.15 -8.53
CA HIS A 197 10.16 -44.15 -7.50
C HIS A 197 8.87 -44.76 -6.91
N PRO A 198 8.57 -46.04 -7.17
CA PRO A 198 7.33 -46.67 -6.71
C PRO A 198 7.26 -46.86 -5.19
N ASP A 199 8.41 -46.96 -4.52
CA ASP A 199 8.52 -47.08 -3.05
C ASP A 199 8.24 -45.79 -2.27
N GLY A 200 7.81 -44.74 -2.98
CA GLY A 200 7.07 -43.63 -2.40
C GLY A 200 7.91 -42.53 -1.78
N VAL A 201 9.01 -42.80 -1.07
CA VAL A 201 9.79 -41.74 -0.39
C VAL A 201 11.29 -41.92 -0.58
N LEU A 202 11.97 -40.89 -1.06
CA LEU A 202 13.41 -40.87 -1.24
C LEU A 202 14.05 -39.85 -0.28
N THR A 203 15.00 -40.30 0.54
CA THR A 203 15.82 -39.40 1.37
C THR A 203 16.99 -38.86 0.57
N VAL A 204 17.06 -37.54 0.42
CA VAL A 204 18.16 -36.81 -0.23
C VAL A 204 18.99 -36.09 0.84
N PRO A 205 20.30 -36.35 0.94
CA PRO A 205 21.19 -35.57 1.79
C PRO A 205 21.35 -34.15 1.21
N ILE A 206 21.21 -33.15 2.06
CA ILE A 206 21.51 -31.76 1.72
C ILE A 206 22.95 -31.54 2.17
N GLU A 207 23.88 -31.71 1.22
CA GLU A 207 25.22 -31.17 1.36
C GLU A 207 25.05 -29.68 1.72
N GLN A 208 25.58 -29.27 2.88
CA GLN A 208 25.66 -27.85 3.22
C GLN A 208 26.70 -27.23 2.28
N SER A 209 26.36 -27.08 1.01
CA SER A 209 27.20 -26.44 0.02
C SER A 209 27.42 -25.02 0.52
N SER A 210 28.58 -24.82 1.11
CA SER A 210 29.00 -23.59 1.72
C SER A 210 28.95 -22.50 0.67
N SER A 211 27.91 -21.67 0.73
CA SER A 211 27.87 -20.28 0.31
C SER A 211 28.81 -19.93 -0.84
N GLY A 212 28.39 -20.08 -2.10
CA GLY A 212 29.18 -19.43 -3.15
C GLY A 212 28.92 -19.88 -4.57
N THR A 213 27.71 -19.70 -5.08
CA THR A 213 27.48 -19.13 -6.43
C THR A 213 25.98 -19.07 -6.65
N GLN A 214 25.43 -17.86 -6.62
CA GLN A 214 24.10 -17.56 -7.15
C GLN A 214 24.18 -17.66 -8.68
N ASN A 215 24.34 -18.87 -9.21
CA ASN A 215 24.07 -19.07 -10.62
C ASN A 215 22.56 -19.05 -10.77
N ASP A 216 22.07 -17.92 -11.29
CA ASP A 216 20.72 -17.66 -11.73
C ASP A 216 20.40 -18.57 -12.92
N VAL A 217 20.33 -19.88 -12.66
CA VAL A 217 19.89 -20.86 -13.63
C VAL A 217 18.36 -20.77 -13.64
N SER A 218 17.86 -19.80 -14.40
CA SER A 218 16.50 -19.77 -14.93
C SER A 218 16.29 -21.03 -15.79
N SER A 219 16.04 -22.15 -15.11
CA SER A 219 15.77 -23.43 -15.73
C SER A 219 14.26 -23.58 -15.86
N GLU A 220 13.73 -23.07 -16.96
CA GLU A 220 12.40 -23.39 -17.49
C GLU A 220 12.38 -24.85 -17.98
N SER A 221 12.66 -25.80 -17.09
CA SER A 221 12.46 -27.21 -17.38
C SER A 221 11.08 -27.61 -16.86
N ASP A 222 10.10 -27.54 -17.76
CA ASP A 222 8.69 -27.95 -17.57
C ASP A 222 8.51 -29.43 -17.15
N GLY A 223 9.60 -30.19 -16.97
CA GLY A 223 9.58 -31.62 -16.65
C GLY A 223 9.83 -32.02 -15.20
N ASP A 224 10.17 -31.09 -14.29
CA ASP A 224 10.52 -31.41 -12.88
C ASP A 224 9.36 -31.17 -11.89
N SER A 225 8.14 -30.97 -12.39
CA SER A 225 6.93 -30.68 -11.59
C SER A 225 6.42 -31.87 -10.76
N ASP A 226 7.00 -33.06 -10.95
CA ASP A 226 6.57 -34.29 -10.29
C ASP A 226 7.25 -34.56 -8.93
N VAL A 227 8.16 -33.69 -8.51
CA VAL A 227 8.86 -33.85 -7.22
C VAL A 227 8.20 -32.99 -6.16
N ARG A 228 7.75 -33.63 -5.07
CA ARG A 228 7.09 -32.97 -3.96
C ARG A 228 7.76 -33.32 -2.65
N LEU A 229 7.80 -32.38 -1.71
CA LEU A 229 8.30 -32.65 -0.38
C LEU A 229 7.38 -33.64 0.35
N ALA A 230 7.94 -34.74 0.86
CA ALA A 230 7.16 -35.74 1.56
C ALA A 230 6.68 -35.25 2.93
N TYR A 231 5.49 -35.67 3.36
CA TYR A 231 4.95 -35.37 4.69
C TYR A 231 5.51 -36.35 5.73
N THR A 232 6.80 -36.26 6.01
CA THR A 232 7.50 -37.08 7.02
C THR A 232 7.87 -36.25 8.25
N ALA A 233 8.15 -36.92 9.38
CA ALA A 233 8.61 -36.26 10.60
C ALA A 233 9.90 -35.45 10.40
N ARG A 234 10.76 -35.87 9.47
CA ARG A 234 12.01 -35.19 9.12
C ARG A 234 11.77 -33.84 8.42
N ASN A 235 10.76 -33.79 7.56
CA ASN A 235 10.39 -32.59 6.82
C ASN A 235 9.42 -31.67 7.59
N HIS A 236 8.92 -32.11 8.76
CA HIS A 236 7.93 -31.36 9.53
C HIS A 236 8.38 -29.92 9.81
N ALA A 237 9.65 -29.69 10.18
CA ALA A 237 10.16 -28.34 10.43
C ALA A 237 10.13 -27.44 9.18
N LEU A 238 10.33 -28.02 8.00
CA LEU A 238 10.29 -27.29 6.72
C LEU A 238 8.85 -26.95 6.35
N HIS A 239 7.92 -27.91 6.41
CA HIS A 239 6.49 -27.69 6.20
C HIS A 239 5.91 -26.68 7.18
N ALA A 240 6.24 -26.80 8.47
CA ALA A 240 5.78 -25.86 9.48
C ALA A 240 6.31 -24.43 9.21
N TYR A 241 7.53 -24.30 8.69
CA TYR A 241 8.09 -23.01 8.31
C TYR A 241 7.40 -22.42 7.08
N THR A 242 7.17 -23.20 6.02
CA THR A 242 6.42 -22.74 4.83
C THR A 242 5.00 -22.34 5.18
N ASP A 243 4.28 -23.17 5.94
CA ASP A 243 2.93 -22.86 6.42
C ASP A 243 2.90 -21.59 7.28
N SER A 244 3.96 -21.33 8.05
CA SER A 244 4.06 -20.12 8.87
C SER A 244 4.23 -18.86 8.01
N MET A 245 4.95 -18.94 6.89
CA MET A 245 5.10 -17.85 5.92
C MET A 245 3.77 -17.57 5.21
N ASP A 246 3.06 -18.61 4.76
CA ASP A 246 1.73 -18.46 4.15
C ASP A 246 0.72 -17.81 5.12
N LYS A 247 0.72 -18.24 6.38
CA LYS A 247 -0.10 -17.62 7.44
C LYS A 247 0.25 -16.15 7.66
N LEU A 248 1.53 -15.77 7.56
CA LEU A 248 1.94 -14.37 7.68
C LEU A 248 1.48 -13.54 6.47
N LEU A 249 1.55 -14.09 5.25
CA LEU A 249 1.04 -13.44 4.04
C LEU A 249 -0.48 -13.20 4.14
N MET A 250 -1.24 -14.23 4.53
CA MET A 250 -2.68 -14.08 4.76
C MET A 250 -3.02 -13.01 5.81
N LYS A 251 -2.23 -12.92 6.89
CA LYS A 251 -2.40 -11.89 7.93
C LYS A 251 -2.07 -10.49 7.39
N LEU A 252 -1.03 -10.35 6.56
CA LEU A 252 -0.67 -9.08 5.94
C LEU A 252 -1.76 -8.58 5.01
N ASP A 253 -2.36 -9.47 4.21
CA ASP A 253 -3.48 -9.12 3.32
C ASP A 253 -4.70 -8.61 4.10
N GLY A 254 -4.92 -9.15 5.30
CA GLY A 254 -5.96 -8.68 6.21
C GLY A 254 -5.71 -7.30 6.84
N VAL A 255 -4.51 -6.71 6.71
CA VAL A 255 -4.24 -5.37 7.26
C VAL A 255 -4.78 -4.29 6.34
N GLU A 256 -5.82 -3.58 6.80
CA GLU A 256 -6.43 -2.46 6.10
C GLU A 256 -5.49 -1.24 6.03
N SER A 257 -5.38 -0.62 4.86
CA SER A 257 -4.54 0.57 4.67
C SER A 257 -5.22 1.88 5.05
N TRP A 258 -6.56 1.90 5.14
CA TRP A 258 -7.35 3.12 5.34
C TRP A 258 -7.04 4.24 4.32
N GLY A 259 -6.58 3.88 3.12
CA GLY A 259 -6.17 4.84 2.09
C GLY A 259 -4.76 5.41 2.27
N ASP A 260 -4.03 5.04 3.33
CA ASP A 260 -2.68 5.52 3.55
C ASP A 260 -1.67 4.80 2.64
N ALA A 261 -0.90 5.60 1.87
CA ALA A 261 0.08 5.09 0.93
C ALA A 261 1.29 4.42 1.61
N ASN A 262 1.70 4.91 2.79
CA ASN A 262 2.82 4.34 3.54
C ASN A 262 2.49 2.95 4.07
N VAL A 263 1.26 2.76 4.58
CA VAL A 263 0.76 1.44 5.00
C VAL A 263 0.82 0.45 3.84
N ARG A 264 0.32 0.84 2.65
CA ARG A 264 0.36 -0.03 1.45
C ARG A 264 1.78 -0.35 1.02
N LYS A 265 2.67 0.66 0.97
CA LYS A 265 4.08 0.47 0.62
C LYS A 265 4.76 -0.50 1.57
N ARG A 266 4.67 -0.26 2.88
CA ARG A 266 5.31 -1.10 3.90
C ARG A 266 4.79 -2.54 3.85
N ARG A 267 3.48 -2.71 3.67
CA ARG A 267 2.86 -4.03 3.49
C ARG A 267 3.46 -4.77 2.28
N ARG A 268 3.52 -4.13 1.11
CA ARG A 268 4.11 -4.72 -0.11
C ARG A 268 5.57 -5.09 0.08
N ASP A 269 6.36 -4.23 0.72
CA ASP A 269 7.78 -4.49 0.95
C ASP A 269 7.96 -5.76 1.79
N ILE A 270 7.17 -5.91 2.86
CA ILE A 270 7.24 -7.11 3.71
C ILE A 270 6.76 -8.35 2.98
N VAL A 271 5.65 -8.28 2.22
CA VAL A 271 5.18 -9.38 1.37
C VAL A 271 6.30 -9.87 0.45
N LYS A 272 6.95 -8.94 -0.29
CA LYS A 272 8.09 -9.27 -1.17
C LYS A 272 9.24 -9.96 -0.40
N THR A 273 9.54 -9.53 0.82
CA THR A 273 10.60 -10.17 1.63
C THR A 273 10.24 -11.58 2.08
N ILE A 274 8.97 -11.82 2.43
CA ILE A 274 8.47 -13.13 2.85
C ILE A 274 8.43 -14.09 1.65
N GLU A 275 7.88 -13.65 0.52
CA GLU A 275 7.84 -14.43 -0.73
C GLU A 275 9.26 -14.81 -1.19
N LYS A 276 10.19 -13.84 -1.17
CA LYS A 276 11.60 -14.09 -1.50
C LYS A 276 12.24 -15.16 -0.61
N GLU A 277 11.91 -15.18 0.67
CA GLU A 277 12.38 -16.20 1.61
C GLU A 277 11.73 -17.56 1.34
N ALA A 278 10.42 -17.60 1.13
CA ALA A 278 9.70 -18.82 0.76
C ALA A 278 10.28 -19.46 -0.51
N SER A 279 10.45 -18.68 -1.58
CA SER A 279 11.13 -19.13 -2.80
C SER A 279 12.60 -19.49 -2.58
N SER A 280 13.28 -18.91 -1.58
CA SER A 280 14.64 -19.32 -1.23
C SER A 280 14.67 -20.70 -0.57
N VAL A 281 13.70 -21.03 0.28
CA VAL A 281 13.56 -22.37 0.88
C VAL A 281 13.25 -23.39 -0.20
N GLU A 282 12.34 -23.05 -1.11
CA GLU A 282 11.97 -23.91 -2.24
C GLU A 282 13.15 -24.23 -3.14
N ARG A 283 13.86 -23.20 -3.60
CA ARG A 283 15.06 -23.37 -4.42
C ARG A 283 16.12 -24.22 -3.73
N LYS A 284 16.29 -24.13 -2.41
CA LYS A 284 17.28 -24.94 -1.69
C LYS A 284 16.96 -26.43 -1.79
N TRP A 285 15.73 -26.84 -1.50
CA TRP A 285 15.38 -28.25 -1.55
C TRP A 285 15.30 -28.77 -2.99
N MET A 286 14.84 -27.95 -3.95
CA MET A 286 14.87 -28.29 -5.38
C MET A 286 16.31 -28.45 -5.91
N ASN A 287 17.24 -27.60 -5.48
CA ASN A 287 18.63 -27.72 -5.85
C ASN A 287 19.27 -29.00 -5.27
N ALA A 288 18.94 -29.36 -4.03
CA ALA A 288 19.37 -30.64 -3.45
C ALA A 288 18.88 -31.83 -4.27
N TRP A 289 17.63 -31.79 -4.76
CA TRP A 289 17.09 -32.78 -5.67
C TRP A 289 17.83 -32.85 -7.01
N LYS A 290 18.09 -31.70 -7.64
CA LYS A 290 18.85 -31.62 -8.90
C LYS A 290 20.26 -32.18 -8.76
N LEU A 291 20.95 -31.87 -7.67
CA LEU A 291 22.28 -32.42 -7.38
C LEU A 291 22.24 -33.93 -7.19
N TYR A 292 21.27 -34.43 -6.42
CA TYR A 292 21.09 -35.87 -6.21
C TYR A 292 20.82 -36.64 -7.52
N THR A 293 19.94 -36.10 -8.38
CA THR A 293 19.61 -36.74 -9.66
C THR A 293 20.77 -36.68 -10.66
N ASN A 294 21.56 -35.61 -10.66
CA ASN A 294 22.76 -35.51 -11.49
C ASN A 294 23.82 -36.53 -11.07
N ASN A 295 24.10 -36.66 -9.76
CA ASN A 295 25.09 -37.61 -9.24
C ASN A 295 24.73 -39.08 -9.49
N ARG A 296 23.46 -39.40 -9.78
CA ARG A 296 23.00 -40.77 -10.08
C ARG A 296 23.07 -41.12 -11.57
N LYS A 297 23.26 -40.13 -12.44
CA LYS A 297 23.38 -40.33 -13.89
C LYS A 297 24.81 -40.61 -14.34
N GLU A 298 25.80 -40.25 -13.52
CA GLU A 298 27.22 -40.59 -13.71
C GLU A 298 27.51 -42.03 -13.28
#